data_AF-A0A7K1LHP4-F1
#
_entry.id   AF-A0A7K1LHP4-F1
#
_cell.length_a   1.000
_cell.length_b   1.000
_cell.length_c   1.000
_cell.angle_alpha   90.00
_cell.angle_beta   90.00
_cell.angle_gamma   90.00
#
_symmetry.space_group_name_H-M   'P 1'
#
loop_
_entity.id
_entity.type
_entity.pdbx_description
1 polymer ?
#
loop_
_entity_poly.entity_id
_entity_poly.type
_entity_poly.pdbx_seq_one_letter_code
_entity_poly.pdbx_strand_id
1 'polypeptide(L)'
;MNSNENIAELFDLVGEWTTIPEIAETLDVKVTRVHTLITEGQLIAVRDQEGVRRVPALFMREDGVLDSLKGTLTVLKDSGFDDEEAIRWLYTEDESLPGRPIDALHEGKKTEIRRRAQALAW
;
A
#
# COMPACT_ATOMS: atom_id res chain seq x y z
N MET A 1 -6.24 -19.28 -12.75
CA MET A 1 -5.35 -18.18 -12.38
C MET A 1 -4.50 -18.67 -11.24
N ASN A 2 -3.23 -18.88 -11.52
CA ASN A 2 -2.28 -19.45 -10.57
C ASN A 2 -1.68 -18.30 -9.74
N SER A 3 -1.26 -18.54 -8.49
CA SER A 3 -0.78 -17.48 -7.59
C SER A 3 0.33 -16.60 -8.20
N ASN A 4 1.19 -17.16 -9.05
CA ASN A 4 2.23 -16.40 -9.75
C ASN A 4 1.67 -15.37 -10.76
N GLU A 5 0.57 -15.68 -11.44
CA GLU A 5 -0.07 -14.75 -12.39
C GLU A 5 -0.66 -13.56 -11.64
N ASN A 6 -1.30 -13.81 -10.49
CA ASN A 6 -1.90 -12.77 -9.66
C ASN A 6 -0.85 -11.79 -9.09
N ILE A 7 0.32 -12.30 -8.70
CA ILE A 7 1.46 -11.47 -8.28
C ILE A 7 1.98 -10.64 -9.45
N ALA A 8 2.17 -11.22 -10.64
CA ALA A 8 2.63 -10.45 -11.80
C ALA A 8 1.68 -9.29 -12.12
N GLU A 9 0.38 -9.55 -12.15
CA GLU A 9 -0.66 -8.54 -12.38
C GLU A 9 -0.65 -7.43 -11.33
N LEU A 10 -0.45 -7.77 -10.05
CA LEU A 10 -0.34 -6.79 -8.98
C LEU A 10 0.88 -5.88 -9.16
N PHE A 11 2.01 -6.46 -9.56
CA PHE A 11 3.24 -5.71 -9.79
C PHE A 11 3.12 -4.77 -10.98
N ASP A 12 2.51 -5.23 -12.07
CA ASP A 12 2.22 -4.41 -13.25
C ASP A 12 1.23 -3.28 -12.93
N LEU A 13 0.19 -3.55 -12.12
CA LEU A 13 -0.78 -2.55 -11.68
C LEU A 13 -0.13 -1.42 -10.86
N VAL A 14 0.81 -1.77 -9.99
CA VAL A 14 1.50 -0.80 -9.12
C VAL A 14 2.58 -0.03 -9.86
N GLY A 15 3.30 -0.69 -10.76
CA GLY A 15 4.40 -0.12 -11.53
C GLY A 15 5.68 0.04 -10.72
N GLU A 16 5.71 1.02 -9.81
CA GLU A 16 6.92 1.36 -9.05
C GLU A 16 6.95 0.74 -7.65
N TRP A 17 8.03 0.01 -7.37
CA TRP A 17 8.25 -0.71 -6.12
C TRP A 17 9.61 -0.38 -5.54
N THR A 18 9.72 -0.39 -4.22
CA THR A 18 10.97 -0.26 -3.48
C THR A 18 11.16 -1.43 -2.53
N THR A 19 12.36 -1.54 -1.96
CA THR A 19 12.75 -2.57 -1.00
C THR A 19 12.87 -2.00 0.42
N ILE A 20 12.82 -2.88 1.41
CA ILE A 20 13.00 -2.51 2.81
C ILE A 20 14.35 -1.79 3.07
N PRO A 21 15.50 -2.23 2.51
CA PRO A 21 16.76 -1.50 2.63
C PRO A 21 16.74 -0.09 2.03
N GLU A 22 16.18 0.08 0.84
CA GLU A 22 16.06 1.40 0.18
C GLU A 22 15.17 2.36 0.98
N ILE A 23 14.06 1.87 1.54
CA ILE A 23 13.23 2.67 2.45
C ILE A 23 14.02 3.09 3.70
N ALA A 24 14.80 2.17 4.27
CA ALA A 24 15.59 2.45 5.46
C ALA A 24 16.64 3.55 5.18
N GLU A 25 17.30 3.48 4.02
CA GLU A 25 18.23 4.51 3.55
C GLU A 25 17.53 5.85 3.32
N THR A 26 16.39 5.85 2.61
CA THR A 26 15.61 7.07 2.32
C THR A 26 15.14 7.78 3.58
N LEU A 27 14.73 7.01 4.59
CA LEU A 27 14.25 7.55 5.86
C LEU A 27 15.37 7.87 6.87
N ASP A 28 16.63 7.58 6.56
CA ASP A 28 17.76 7.62 7.50
C ASP A 28 17.48 6.85 8.81
N VAL A 29 16.95 5.62 8.68
CA VAL A 29 16.65 4.73 9.80
C VAL A 29 17.25 3.35 9.61
N LYS A 30 17.27 2.55 10.68
CA LYS A 30 17.65 1.14 10.59
C LYS A 30 16.57 0.33 9.86
N VAL A 31 16.96 -0.69 9.11
CA VAL A 31 16.05 -1.69 8.51
C VAL A 31 15.05 -2.27 9.53
N THR A 32 15.47 -2.47 10.79
CA THR A 32 14.58 -2.91 11.87
C THR A 32 13.41 -1.96 12.11
N ARG A 33 13.59 -0.65 11.93
CA ARG A 33 12.52 0.33 12.04
C ARG A 33 11.49 0.14 10.92
N VAL A 34 11.93 -0.12 9.70
CA VAL A 34 11.02 -0.40 8.57
C VAL A 34 10.22 -1.69 8.81
N HIS A 35 10.87 -2.73 9.34
CA HIS A 35 10.15 -3.93 9.77
C HIS A 35 9.10 -3.63 10.86
N THR A 36 9.41 -2.76 11.82
CA THR A 36 8.42 -2.30 12.82
C THR A 36 7.25 -1.59 12.17
N LEU A 37 7.48 -0.70 11.18
CA LEU A 37 6.39 -0.03 10.45
C LEU A 37 5.45 -1.03 9.79
N ILE A 38 6.01 -2.12 9.23
CA ILE A 38 5.22 -3.19 8.63
C ILE A 38 4.42 -3.96 9.71
N THR A 39 5.06 -4.37 10.79
CA THR A 39 4.39 -5.09 11.89
C THR A 39 3.31 -4.26 12.58
N GLU A 40 3.47 -2.95 12.65
CA GLU A 40 2.48 -2.01 13.21
C GLU A 40 1.36 -1.63 12.22
N GLY A 41 1.38 -2.18 10.99
CA GLY A 41 0.41 -1.87 9.94
C GLY A 41 0.47 -0.43 9.43
N GLN A 42 1.60 0.26 9.66
CA GLN A 42 1.85 1.58 9.08
C GLN A 42 2.27 1.48 7.61
N LEU A 43 2.84 0.33 7.24
CA LEU A 43 3.28 -0.03 5.91
C LEU A 43 2.88 -1.50 5.66
N ILE A 44 2.73 -1.90 4.41
CA ILE A 44 2.55 -3.31 4.03
C ILE A 44 3.55 -3.65 2.92
N ALA A 45 3.92 -4.93 2.84
CA ALA A 45 4.89 -5.43 1.88
C ALA A 45 4.47 -6.81 1.38
N VAL A 46 4.51 -7.00 0.06
CA VAL A 46 4.21 -8.28 -0.59
C VAL A 46 5.49 -8.91 -1.12
N ARG A 47 5.47 -10.21 -1.42
CA ARG A 47 6.63 -10.90 -2.01
C ARG A 47 6.50 -10.89 -3.54
N ASP A 48 7.58 -10.55 -4.23
CA ASP A 48 7.66 -10.75 -5.68
C ASP A 48 7.86 -12.23 -6.04
N GLN A 49 7.94 -12.51 -7.34
CA GLN A 49 8.14 -13.86 -7.87
C GLN A 49 9.44 -14.53 -7.40
N GLU A 50 10.43 -13.74 -6.98
CA GLU A 50 11.71 -14.21 -6.43
C GLU A 50 11.65 -14.34 -4.89
N GLY A 51 10.51 -14.03 -4.27
CA GLY A 51 10.30 -14.08 -2.83
C GLY A 51 10.81 -12.87 -2.06
N VAL A 52 11.26 -11.81 -2.75
CA VAL A 52 11.77 -10.58 -2.13
C VAL A 52 10.60 -9.70 -1.70
N ARG A 53 10.69 -9.12 -0.49
CA ARG A 53 9.67 -8.19 0.02
C ARG A 53 9.78 -6.85 -0.68
N ARG A 54 8.66 -6.42 -1.28
CA ARG A 54 8.52 -5.18 -2.03
C ARG A 54 7.41 -4.34 -1.41
N VAL A 55 7.62 -3.03 -1.43
CA VAL A 55 6.67 -2.03 -0.95
C VAL A 55 6.34 -1.10 -2.12
N PRO A 56 5.07 -0.77 -2.38
CA PRO A 56 4.73 0.19 -3.42
C PRO A 56 5.36 1.56 -3.17
N ALA A 57 6.01 2.16 -4.16
CA ALA A 57 6.77 3.41 -4.00
C ALA A 57 5.89 4.57 -3.53
N LEU A 58 4.63 4.66 -3.97
CA LEU A 58 3.71 5.71 -3.56
C LEU A 58 3.22 5.59 -2.10
N PHE A 59 3.65 4.58 -1.33
CA PHE A 59 3.45 4.60 0.13
C PHE A 59 4.39 5.58 0.83
N MET A 60 5.40 6.06 0.11
CA MET A 60 6.38 7.02 0.57
C MET A 60 6.07 8.42 0.03
N ARG A 61 6.49 9.44 0.79
CA ARG A 61 6.69 10.83 0.39
C ARG A 61 8.17 11.18 0.57
N GLU A 62 8.55 12.38 0.15
CA GLU A 62 9.91 12.91 0.33
C GLU A 62 10.38 12.87 1.80
N ASP A 63 9.46 12.97 2.77
CA ASP A 63 9.75 13.12 4.20
C ASP A 63 9.38 11.90 5.06
N GLY A 64 8.77 10.86 4.49
CA GLY A 64 8.25 9.77 5.32
C GLY A 64 7.30 8.80 4.64
N VAL A 65 6.78 7.86 5.43
CA VAL A 65 5.60 7.09 5.04
C VAL A 65 4.39 8.01 5.01
N LEU A 66 3.51 7.83 4.05
CA LEU A 66 2.26 8.58 3.92
C LEU A 66 1.41 8.49 5.21
N ASP A 67 1.28 9.60 5.96
CA ASP A 67 0.57 9.64 7.25
C ASP A 67 -0.86 9.07 7.21
N SER A 68 -1.56 9.24 6.08
CA SER A 68 -2.92 8.74 5.91
C SER A 68 -2.98 7.23 5.71
N LEU A 69 -1.88 6.58 5.37
CA LEU A 69 -1.80 5.17 4.99
C LEU A 69 -2.24 4.27 6.13
N LYS A 70 -1.63 4.39 7.32
CA LYS A 70 -1.95 3.55 8.50
C LYS A 70 -3.45 3.43 8.75
N GLY A 71 -4.14 4.56 8.89
CA GLY A 71 -5.58 4.56 9.16
C GLY A 71 -6.42 4.04 8.00
N THR A 72 -5.93 4.12 6.77
CA THR A 72 -6.62 3.55 5.60
C THR A 72 -6.42 2.04 5.54
N LEU A 73 -5.20 1.55 5.80
CA LEU A 73 -4.90 0.13 5.92
C LEU A 73 -5.69 -0.53 7.06
N THR A 74 -5.86 0.16 8.20
CA THR A 74 -6.73 -0.32 9.28
C THR A 74 -8.16 -0.53 8.78
N VAL A 75 -8.73 0.45 8.09
CA VAL A 75 -10.10 0.34 7.56
C VAL A 75 -10.24 -0.79 6.54
N LEU A 76 -9.28 -0.92 5.61
CA LEU A 76 -9.29 -2.00 4.61
C LEU A 76 -9.19 -3.38 5.29
N LYS A 77 -8.31 -3.51 6.27
CA LYS A 77 -8.18 -4.74 7.07
C LYS A 77 -9.45 -5.07 7.83
N ASP A 78 -10.09 -4.08 8.46
CA ASP A 78 -11.38 -4.25 9.15
C ASP A 78 -12.50 -4.61 8.17
N SER A 79 -12.33 -4.27 6.88
CA SER A 79 -13.22 -4.65 5.78
C SER A 79 -12.87 -6.02 5.15
N GLY A 80 -11.91 -6.74 5.73
CA GLY A 80 -11.54 -8.11 5.32
C GLY A 80 -10.43 -8.23 4.28
N PHE A 81 -9.79 -7.12 3.88
CA PHE A 81 -8.73 -7.13 2.86
C PHE A 81 -7.41 -7.64 3.43
N ASP A 82 -6.74 -8.50 2.69
CA ASP A 82 -5.33 -8.81 2.92
C ASP A 82 -4.38 -7.74 2.33
N ASP A 83 -3.07 -7.91 2.49
CA ASP A 83 -2.07 -6.95 2.02
C ASP A 83 -2.08 -6.81 0.48
N GLU A 84 -2.26 -7.90 -0.27
CA GLU A 84 -2.29 -7.87 -1.74
C GLU A 84 -3.58 -7.19 -2.24
N GLU A 85 -4.71 -7.52 -1.63
CA GLU A 85 -6.01 -6.92 -1.92
C GLU A 85 -6.03 -5.43 -1.57
N ALA A 86 -5.43 -5.03 -0.44
CA ALA A 86 -5.33 -3.64 -0.04
C ALA A 86 -4.48 -2.83 -1.03
N ILE A 87 -3.33 -3.37 -1.46
CA ILE A 87 -2.50 -2.73 -2.49
C ILE A 87 -3.28 -2.62 -3.79
N ARG A 88 -3.91 -3.71 -4.24
CA ARG A 88 -4.72 -3.70 -5.47
C ARG A 88 -5.80 -2.64 -5.41
N TRP A 89 -6.56 -2.58 -4.32
CA TRP A 89 -7.60 -1.58 -4.14
C TRP A 89 -7.07 -0.15 -4.18
N LEU A 90 -5.91 0.12 -3.56
CA LEU A 90 -5.30 1.44 -3.55
C LEU A 90 -4.82 1.91 -4.94
N TYR A 91 -4.49 0.98 -5.83
CA TYR A 91 -3.94 1.26 -7.16
C TYR A 91 -4.92 1.06 -8.31
N THR A 92 -6.08 0.44 -8.08
CA THR A 92 -7.14 0.34 -9.08
C THR A 92 -7.89 1.67 -9.18
N GLU A 93 -8.04 2.17 -10.41
CA GLU A 93 -8.90 3.34 -10.67
C GLU A 93 -10.34 3.04 -10.27
N ASP A 94 -10.97 3.98 -9.57
CA ASP A 94 -12.37 3.89 -9.18
C ASP A 94 -13.13 4.92 -10.04
N GLU A 95 -14.05 4.48 -10.90
CA GLU A 95 -14.81 5.39 -11.78
C GLU A 95 -15.60 6.47 -11.02
N SER A 96 -15.87 6.26 -9.74
CA SER A 96 -16.51 7.26 -8.88
C SER A 96 -15.53 8.23 -8.20
N LEU A 97 -14.23 8.07 -8.40
CA LEU A 97 -13.13 8.95 -7.99
C LEU A 97 -12.37 9.46 -9.23
N PRO A 98 -11.85 10.69 -9.26
CA PRO A 98 -10.81 11.01 -10.22
C PRO A 98 -9.52 10.25 -9.85
N GLY A 99 -9.16 9.23 -10.63
CA GLY A 99 -7.90 8.48 -10.50
C GLY A 99 -7.93 7.36 -9.45
N ARG A 100 -6.74 7.01 -8.93
CA ARG A 100 -6.57 5.89 -7.98
C ARG A 100 -6.70 6.39 -6.53
N PRO A 101 -7.19 5.57 -5.59
CA PRO A 101 -7.24 5.94 -4.18
C PRO A 101 -5.89 6.39 -3.61
N ILE A 102 -4.77 5.79 -4.05
CA ILE A 102 -3.42 6.19 -3.61
C ILE A 102 -3.08 7.63 -4.00
N ASP A 103 -3.49 8.08 -5.20
CA ASP A 103 -3.26 9.44 -5.67
C ASP A 103 -4.08 10.44 -4.83
N ALA A 104 -5.33 10.09 -4.51
CA ALA A 104 -6.17 10.89 -3.63
C ALA A 104 -5.63 10.96 -2.19
N LEU A 105 -4.97 9.91 -1.69
CA LEU A 105 -4.26 9.98 -0.40
C LEU A 105 -3.06 10.94 -0.47
N HIS A 106 -2.34 10.97 -1.61
CA HIS A 106 -1.28 11.95 -1.86
C HIS A 106 -1.79 13.40 -1.90
N GLU A 107 -3.03 13.59 -2.37
CA GLU A 107 -3.72 14.88 -2.35
C GLU A 107 -4.39 15.21 -1.00
N GLY A 108 -4.24 14.35 0.02
CA GLY A 108 -4.79 14.58 1.35
C GLY A 108 -6.28 14.24 1.52
N LYS A 109 -6.92 13.62 0.52
CA LYS A 109 -8.36 13.27 0.50
C LYS A 109 -8.70 12.00 1.32
N LYS A 110 -8.01 11.78 2.44
CA LYS A 110 -8.11 10.56 3.27
C LYS A 110 -9.52 10.23 3.78
N THR A 111 -10.35 11.25 4.06
CA THR A 111 -11.72 11.05 4.57
C THR A 111 -12.59 10.33 3.55
N GLU A 112 -12.53 10.75 2.28
CA GLU A 112 -13.31 10.14 1.21
C GLU A 112 -12.85 8.71 0.93
N ILE A 113 -11.54 8.47 0.92
CA ILE A 113 -10.97 7.13 0.72
C ILE A 113 -11.38 6.16 1.83
N ARG A 114 -11.33 6.58 3.10
CA ARG A 114 -11.77 5.73 4.21
C ARG A 114 -13.26 5.46 4.20
N ARG A 115 -14.09 6.44 3.81
CA ARG A 115 -15.54 6.25 3.65
C ARG A 115 -15.85 5.18 2.61
N ARG A 116 -15.10 5.16 1.50
CA ARG A 116 -15.24 4.15 0.45
C ARG A 116 -14.78 2.78 0.91
N ALA A 117 -13.62 2.71 1.54
CA ALA A 117 -13.11 1.46 2.09
C ALA A 117 -14.12 0.84 3.09
N GLN A 118 -14.72 1.65 3.97
CA GLN A 118 -15.78 1.19 4.89
C GLN A 118 -17.04 0.68 4.17
N ALA A 119 -17.40 1.24 3.01
CA ALA A 119 -18.56 0.81 2.26
C ALA A 119 -18.37 -0.57 1.59
N LEU A 120 -17.14 -1.11 1.60
CA LEU A 120 -16.80 -2.43 1.10
C LEU A 120 -16.87 -3.50 2.20
N ALA A 121 -16.95 -3.10 3.47
CA ALA A 121 -17.17 -4.03 4.57
C ALA A 121 -18.60 -4.58 4.49
N TRP A 122 -18.73 -5.90 4.38
CA TRP A 122 -20.00 -6.61 4.39
C TRP A 122 -20.13 -7.51 5.62
#